data_AF-A0A9D9G1Q1-F1
#
_entry.id   AF-A0A9D9G1Q1-F1
#
_cell.length_a   1.000
_cell.length_b   1.000
_cell.length_c   1.000
_cell.angle_alpha   90.00
_cell.angle_beta   90.00
_cell.angle_gamma   90.00
#
_symmetry.space_group_name_H-M   'P 1'
#
loop_
_entity.id
_entity.type
_entity.pdbx_description
1 polymer ?
#
loop_
_entity_poly.entity_id
_entity_poly.type
_entity_poly.pdbx_seq_one_letter_code
_entity_poly.pdbx_strand_id
1 'polypeptide(L)'
;MRSRPETTVYLNIQEYCFAKREVKGTVKASQFKWQFTWSFGNGILVVNPPLGRALIEDSLLRFLLKKDYQLEAGSEYKFMISAKF
;
A
#
# COMPACT_ATOMS: atom_id res chain seq x y z
N MET A 1 16.93 -23.93 -8.14
CA MET A 1 16.35 -23.10 -7.06
C MET A 1 15.41 -22.10 -7.72
N ARG A 2 14.08 -22.28 -7.60
CA ARG A 2 13.13 -21.30 -8.15
C ARG A 2 13.12 -20.09 -7.21
N SER A 3 13.88 -19.05 -7.55
CA SER A 3 13.80 -17.76 -6.85
C SER A 3 12.36 -17.28 -6.95
N ARG A 4 11.70 -17.10 -5.81
CA ARG A 4 10.35 -16.56 -5.77
C ARG A 4 10.39 -15.19 -6.46
N PRO A 5 9.44 -14.84 -7.32
CA PRO A 5 9.37 -13.51 -7.87
C PRO A 5 9.14 -12.54 -6.70
N GLU A 6 10.21 -11.83 -6.34
CA GLU A 6 10.19 -10.76 -5.36
C GLU A 6 9.84 -9.48 -6.10
N THR A 7 8.77 -8.82 -5.65
CA THR A 7 8.35 -7.54 -6.23
C THR A 7 8.62 -6.44 -5.23
N THR A 8 9.49 -5.51 -5.60
CA THR A 8 9.69 -4.28 -4.83
C THR A 8 8.49 -3.36 -5.04
N VAL A 9 7.90 -2.97 -3.92
CA VAL A 9 6.79 -2.04 -3.84
C VAL A 9 7.29 -0.72 -3.29
N TYR A 10 6.97 0.37 -3.97
CA TYR A 10 7.20 1.74 -3.54
C TYR A 10 5.86 2.36 -3.12
N LEU A 11 5.80 2.84 -1.90
CA LEU A 11 4.63 3.48 -1.31
C LEU A 11 4.95 4.95 -1.07
N ASN A 12 4.08 5.84 -1.49
CA ASN A 12 4.20 7.27 -1.23
C ASN A 12 2.89 7.74 -0.57
N ILE A 13 3.00 8.29 0.63
CA ILE A 13 1.88 8.88 1.35
C ILE A 13 1.76 10.32 0.87
N GLN A 14 0.61 10.65 0.27
CA GLN A 14 0.38 11.99 -0.27
C GLN A 14 -0.39 12.86 0.72
N GLU A 15 -1.38 12.28 1.39
CA GLU A 15 -2.26 13.00 2.29
C GLU A 15 -2.58 12.12 3.50
N TYR A 16 -2.44 12.69 4.70
CA TYR A 16 -2.87 12.06 5.94
C TYR A 16 -3.90 12.99 6.59
N CYS A 17 -5.15 12.53 6.67
CA CYS A 17 -6.25 13.31 7.23
C CYS A 17 -6.70 12.71 8.56
N PHE A 18 -6.25 13.30 9.67
CA PHE A 18 -6.70 12.92 11.01
C PHE A 18 -8.21 13.11 11.21
N ALA A 19 -8.79 14.19 10.66
CA ALA A 19 -10.21 14.50 10.81
C ALA A 19 -11.12 13.44 10.19
N LYS A 20 -10.76 12.93 9.00
CA LYS A 20 -11.52 11.86 8.32
C LYS A 20 -11.04 10.45 8.71
N ARG A 21 -9.89 10.36 9.38
CA ARG A 21 -9.19 9.10 9.68
C ARG A 21 -8.86 8.32 8.41
N GLU A 22 -8.32 9.04 7.43
CA GLU A 22 -7.99 8.50 6.11
C GLU A 22 -6.57 8.86 5.69
N VAL A 23 -5.91 7.92 5.03
CA VAL A 23 -4.60 8.10 4.41
C VAL A 23 -4.74 7.85 2.92
N LYS A 24 -4.24 8.77 2.11
CA LYS A 24 -4.20 8.64 0.66
C LYS A 24 -2.77 8.63 0.17
N GLY A 25 -2.54 7.85 -0.86
CA GLY A 25 -1.22 7.78 -1.45
C GLY A 25 -1.21 7.02 -2.75
N THR A 26 0.00 6.86 -3.27
CA THR A 26 0.26 6.01 -4.43
C THR A 26 1.13 4.85 -4.02
N VAL A 27 0.83 3.69 -4.59
CA VAL A 27 1.63 2.49 -4.47
C VAL A 27 2.03 2.05 -5.86
N LYS A 28 3.32 1.76 -6.06
CA LYS A 28 3.88 1.30 -7.32
C LYS A 28 4.55 -0.05 -7.07
N ALA A 29 4.24 -1.03 -7.90
CA ALA A 29 4.93 -2.32 -7.86
C ALA A 29 5.26 -2.74 -9.28
N SER A 30 6.55 -2.97 -9.56
CA SER A 30 7.01 -3.28 -10.92
C SER A 30 6.50 -2.24 -11.93
N GLN A 31 5.74 -2.65 -12.94
CA GLN A 31 5.13 -1.79 -13.96
C GLN A 31 3.78 -1.19 -13.59
N PHE A 32 3.21 -1.57 -12.44
CA PHE A 32 1.88 -1.15 -12.04
C PHE A 32 1.94 0.00 -11.04
N LYS A 33 0.98 0.91 -11.15
CA LYS A 33 0.77 2.02 -10.24
C LYS A 33 -0.69 2.07 -9.84
N TRP A 34 -0.92 2.15 -8.53
CA TRP A 34 -2.22 2.32 -7.93
C TRP A 34 -2.24 3.56 -7.05
N GLN A 35 -3.42 4.16 -6.95
CA GLN A 35 -3.78 5.09 -5.90
C GLN A 35 -4.57 4.33 -4.86
N PHE A 36 -4.25 4.54 -3.60
CA PHE A 36 -4.98 3.93 -2.50
C PHE A 36 -5.55 5.00 -1.59
N THR A 37 -6.69 4.69 -0.98
CA THR A 37 -7.30 5.43 0.12
C THR A 37 -7.57 4.43 1.23
N TRP A 38 -6.92 4.63 2.36
CA TRP A 38 -7.06 3.78 3.54
C TRP A 38 -7.76 4.54 4.65
N SER A 39 -9.00 4.17 4.92
CA SER A 39 -9.79 4.72 6.01
C SER A 39 -9.55 3.88 7.26
N PHE A 40 -8.48 4.16 8.01
CA PHE A 40 -8.11 3.44 9.24
C PHE A 40 -9.16 3.55 10.33
N GLY A 41 -10.03 4.57 10.28
CA GLY A 41 -11.20 4.64 11.17
C GLY A 41 -12.21 3.50 11.00
N ASN A 42 -12.36 2.98 9.77
CA ASN A 42 -13.31 1.92 9.43
C ASN A 42 -12.64 0.61 8.96
N GLY A 43 -11.31 0.59 8.85
CA GLY A 43 -10.55 -0.54 8.32
C GLY A 43 -10.74 -0.77 6.81
N ILE A 44 -11.23 0.21 6.07
CA ILE A 44 -11.52 0.08 4.63
C ILE A 44 -10.30 0.54 3.82
N LEU A 45 -9.84 -0.30 2.90
CA LEU A 45 -8.80 0.03 1.93
C LEU A 45 -9.37 -0.02 0.52
N VAL A 46 -9.29 1.10 -0.19
CA VAL A 46 -9.70 1.22 -1.59
C VAL A 46 -8.44 1.40 -2.43
N VAL A 47 -8.28 0.58 -3.48
CA VAL A 47 -7.11 0.62 -4.39
C VAL A 47 -7.60 0.68 -5.84
N ASN A 48 -7.17 1.72 -6.56
CA ASN A 48 -7.56 1.98 -7.95
C ASN A 48 -6.31 2.19 -8.83
N PRO A 49 -6.27 1.67 -10.07
CA PRO A 49 -7.28 0.83 -10.74
C PRO A 49 -7.35 -0.62 -10.20
N PRO A 50 -8.44 -1.37 -10.43
CA PRO A 50 -8.59 -2.72 -9.86
C PRO A 50 -7.62 -3.76 -10.46
N LEU A 51 -7.01 -3.46 -11.61
CA LEU A 51 -6.09 -4.37 -12.29
C LEU A 51 -4.88 -4.68 -11.41
N GLY A 52 -4.66 -5.95 -11.09
CA GLY A 52 -3.53 -6.37 -10.24
C GLY A 52 -3.64 -5.94 -8.78
N ARG A 53 -4.78 -5.37 -8.34
CA ARG A 53 -4.99 -4.95 -6.94
C ARG A 53 -4.76 -6.10 -5.96
N ALA A 54 -5.18 -7.32 -6.31
CA ALA A 54 -5.06 -8.49 -5.44
C ALA A 54 -3.60 -8.84 -5.09
N LEU A 55 -2.64 -8.40 -5.92
CA LEU A 55 -1.22 -8.58 -5.65
C LEU A 55 -0.73 -7.67 -4.52
N ILE A 56 -1.34 -6.49 -4.38
CA ILE A 56 -0.86 -5.45 -3.48
C ILE A 56 -1.80 -5.20 -2.30
N GLU A 57 -3.10 -5.44 -2.43
CA GLU A 57 -4.14 -5.05 -1.46
C GLU A 57 -3.90 -5.64 -0.07
N ASP A 58 -3.73 -6.97 0.04
CA ASP A 58 -3.44 -7.62 1.33
C ASP A 58 -2.07 -7.18 1.90
N SER A 59 -1.04 -7.11 1.06
CA SER A 59 0.31 -6.72 1.51
C SER A 59 0.37 -5.26 1.96
N LEU A 60 -0.32 -4.37 1.24
CA LEU A 60 -0.46 -2.97 1.54
C LEU A 60 -1.25 -2.78 2.83
N LEU A 61 -2.38 -3.47 2.98
CA LEU A 61 -3.19 -3.38 4.20
C LEU A 61 -2.38 -3.79 5.43
N ARG A 62 -1.66 -4.92 5.35
CA ARG A 62 -0.77 -5.38 6.43
C ARG A 62 0.34 -4.38 6.73
N PHE A 63 0.94 -3.78 5.69
CA PHE A 63 1.98 -2.78 5.85
C PHE A 63 1.44 -1.54 6.57
N LEU A 64 0.28 -1.03 6.12
CA LEU A 64 -0.39 0.13 6.70
C LEU A 64 -0.79 -0.14 8.16
N LEU A 65 -1.38 -1.29 8.48
CA LEU A 65 -1.70 -1.68 9.85
C LEU A 65 -0.46 -1.75 10.75
N LYS A 66 0.66 -2.31 10.24
CA LYS A 66 1.93 -2.37 10.98
C LYS A 66 2.55 -0.97 11.19
N LYS A 67 2.27 -0.04 10.28
CA LYS A 67 2.82 1.32 10.27
C LYS A 67 1.81 2.39 10.69
N ASP A 68 0.62 2.02 11.17
CA ASP A 68 -0.51 2.91 11.45
C ASP A 68 -0.11 4.17 12.23
N TYR A 69 0.73 4.01 13.25
CA TYR A 69 1.25 5.09 14.10
C TYR A 69 2.47 5.86 13.56
N GLN A 70 3.01 5.48 12.40
CA GLN A 70 4.25 6.02 11.82
C GLN A 70 4.05 6.60 10.41
N LEU A 71 2.82 6.60 9.89
CA LEU A 71 2.52 7.11 8.55
C LEU A 71 2.39 8.63 8.59
N GLU A 72 3.34 9.32 7.98
CA GLU A 72 3.31 10.77 7.83
C GLU A 72 3.03 11.15 6.37
N ALA A 73 2.30 12.25 6.16
CA ALA A 73 2.06 12.79 4.82
C ALA A 73 3.39 13.27 4.20
N GLY A 74 3.64 12.91 2.95
CA GLY A 74 4.90 13.21 2.27
C GLY A 74 5.98 12.15 2.45
N SER A 75 5.77 11.13 3.27
CA SER A 75 6.74 10.05 3.47
C SER A 75 6.69 9.00 2.36
N GLU A 76 7.88 8.51 2.01
CA GLU A 76 8.07 7.43 1.06
C GLU A 76 8.55 6.16 1.79
N TYR A 77 7.87 5.05 1.53
CA TYR A 77 8.23 3.74 2.07
C TYR A 77 8.47 2.77 0.93
N LYS A 78 9.25 1.74 1.21
CA LYS A 78 9.44 0.62 0.29
C LYS A 78 9.37 -0.68 1.06
N PHE A 79 8.73 -1.68 0.46
CA PHE A 79 8.70 -3.02 1.00
C PHE A 79 8.73 -4.04 -0.13
N MET A 80 9.15 -5.25 0.18
CA MET A 80 9.26 -6.33 -0.79
C MET A 80 8.16 -7.35 -0.52
N ILE A 81 7.42 -7.72 -1.56
CA ILE A 81 6.44 -8.80 -1.49
C ILE A 81 7.01 -10.00 -2.23
N SER A 82 6.95 -11.18 -1.61
CA SER A 82 7.27 -12.43 -2.26
C SER A 82 5.97 -13.13 -2.61
N ALA A 83 5.66 -13.28 -3.89
CA ALA A 83 4.50 -14.06 -4.28
C ALA A 83 4.79 -15.56 -3.98
N LYS A 84 3.98 -16.16 -3.11
CA LYS A 84 3.85 -17.62 -3.05
C LYS A 84 2.85 -18.00 -4.13
N PHE A 85 3.36 -18.35 -5.31
CA PHE A 85 2.60 -19.12 -6.29
C PHE A 85 2.49 -20.57 -5.83
#